data_AF-W8P0Q0-F1
#
_entry.id   AF-W8P0Q0-F1
#
_cell.length_a   1.000
_cell.length_b   1.000
_cell.length_c   1.000
_cell.angle_alpha   90.00
_cell.angle_beta   90.00
_cell.angle_gamma   90.00
#
_symmetry.space_group_name_H-M   'P 1'
#
loop_
_entity.id
_entity.type
_entity.pdbx_description
1 polymer ?
#
loop_
_entity_poly.entity_id
_entity_poly.type
_entity_poly.pdbx_seq_one_letter_code
_entity_poly.pdbx_strand_id
1 'polypeptide(L)'
;MNDTAMLVFIPLVVALSELSGMDKARAVTLSAIAANVGSALTPIGNPQNIIIWREYGLGFFAFIRGMLPFVLLWLSLLLAIVFLTPDEPLSVRSLPPVAFRKDLFLVSALLLGLNVYLGETGRHELSIALTLLAFLLLERDVLLSFDWALVLTFAFIFIDFNELSTLLIKAGLSLPTGGVGLVLASAGLSQLISNVPATVVFLGSKPAWLPLAVGVNAGGTGTVVGSLANLIAVRIARVSLRDFHRCSLPYFIVVLVISAGLILAFNF
;
A
#
# COMPACT_ATOMS: atom_id res chain seq x y z
N MET A 1 3.18 4.89 -4.26
CA MET A 1 3.67 4.17 -3.07
C MET A 1 3.07 4.78 -1.82
N ASN A 2 2.34 3.98 -1.06
CA ASN A 2 1.71 4.37 0.22
C ASN A 2 2.75 4.89 1.23
N ASP A 3 3.90 4.24 1.37
CA ASP A 3 4.92 4.60 2.36
C ASP A 3 5.48 6.00 2.12
N THR A 4 5.84 6.32 0.86
CA THR A 4 6.29 7.66 0.45
C THR A 4 5.20 8.71 0.68
N ALA A 5 3.95 8.38 0.39
CA ALA A 5 2.84 9.28 0.69
C ALA A 5 2.73 9.55 2.19
N MET A 6 2.90 8.55 3.05
CA MET A 6 2.86 8.75 4.51
C MET A 6 3.99 9.64 5.03
N LEU A 7 5.21 9.51 4.48
CA LEU A 7 6.32 10.39 4.86
C LEU A 7 6.02 11.87 4.59
N VAL A 8 5.29 12.18 3.51
CA VAL A 8 4.96 13.56 3.11
C VAL A 8 3.68 14.05 3.78
N PHE A 9 2.62 13.25 3.77
CA PHE A 9 1.28 13.69 4.20
C PHE A 9 1.08 13.66 5.71
N ILE A 10 1.70 12.73 6.45
CA ILE A 10 1.45 12.62 7.90
C ILE A 10 1.91 13.87 8.67
N PRO A 11 3.09 14.47 8.41
CA PRO A 11 3.46 15.73 9.05
C PRO A 11 2.43 16.84 8.83
N LEU A 12 1.86 16.92 7.61
CA LEU A 12 0.80 17.88 7.30
C LEU A 12 -0.48 17.57 8.08
N VAL A 13 -0.91 16.31 8.13
CA VAL A 13 -2.10 15.88 8.88
C VAL A 13 -1.96 16.19 10.37
N VAL A 14 -0.77 15.97 10.94
CA VAL A 14 -0.47 16.30 12.34
C VAL A 14 -0.57 17.81 12.56
N ALA A 15 0.09 18.61 11.72
CA ALA A 15 0.06 20.07 11.84
C ALA A 15 -1.36 20.62 11.71
N LEU A 16 -2.15 20.10 10.76
CA LEU A 16 -3.55 20.49 10.59
C LEU A 16 -4.38 20.11 11.80
N SER A 17 -4.21 18.89 12.33
CA SER A 17 -4.95 18.41 13.51
C SER A 17 -4.66 19.26 14.75
N GLU A 18 -3.41 19.69 14.94
CA GLU A 18 -3.01 20.57 16.04
C GLU A 18 -3.59 22.00 15.90
N LEU A 19 -3.73 22.50 14.66
CA LEU A 19 -4.28 23.82 14.38
C LEU A 19 -5.82 23.86 14.43
N SER A 20 -6.48 22.76 14.12
CA SER A 20 -7.94 22.65 14.10
C SER A 20 -8.53 22.08 15.39
N GLY A 21 -7.71 21.51 16.28
CA GLY A 21 -8.19 20.81 17.47
C GLY A 21 -8.73 19.40 17.18
N MET A 22 -8.60 18.91 15.95
CA MET A 22 -9.07 17.59 15.54
C MET A 22 -8.36 16.46 16.28
N ASP A 23 -9.09 15.36 16.45
CA ASP A 23 -8.55 14.08 16.93
C ASP A 23 -7.41 13.60 16.00
N LYS A 24 -6.18 13.96 16.36
CA LYS A 24 -4.95 13.61 15.65
C LYS A 24 -4.85 12.11 15.42
N ALA A 25 -5.22 11.29 16.40
CA ALA A 25 -5.10 9.84 16.28
C ALA A 25 -6.03 9.32 15.18
N ARG A 26 -7.26 9.82 15.13
CA ARG A 26 -8.22 9.47 14.07
C ARG A 26 -7.77 9.97 12.70
N ALA A 27 -7.37 11.24 12.59
CA ALA A 27 -6.93 11.82 11.32
C ALA A 27 -5.73 11.05 10.72
N VAL A 28 -4.75 10.70 11.56
CA VAL A 28 -3.58 9.90 11.17
C VAL A 28 -3.99 8.48 10.77
N THR A 29 -4.89 7.85 11.52
CA THR A 29 -5.34 6.47 11.24
C THR A 29 -6.12 6.40 9.93
N LEU A 30 -7.07 7.31 9.71
CA LEU A 30 -7.83 7.39 8.45
C LEU A 30 -6.92 7.70 7.26
N SER A 31 -5.89 8.52 7.45
CA SER A 31 -4.89 8.79 6.41
C SER A 31 -4.07 7.55 6.05
N ALA A 32 -3.66 6.76 7.05
CA ALA A 32 -2.95 5.50 6.83
C ALA A 32 -3.84 4.46 6.10
N ILE A 33 -5.12 4.36 6.49
CA ILE A 33 -6.10 3.51 5.80
C ILE A 33 -6.27 3.99 4.35
N ALA A 34 -6.46 5.30 4.13
CA ALA A 34 -6.62 5.89 2.80
C ALA A 34 -5.41 5.58 1.89
N ALA A 35 -4.19 5.68 2.42
CA ALA A 35 -2.99 5.38 1.66
C ALA A 35 -2.90 3.90 1.27
N ASN A 36 -3.21 2.98 2.18
CA ASN A 36 -3.22 1.55 1.86
C ASN A 36 -4.32 1.22 0.84
N VAL A 37 -5.54 1.68 1.06
CA VAL A 37 -6.69 1.44 0.17
C VAL A 37 -6.46 2.04 -1.21
N GLY A 38 -6.04 3.30 -1.29
CA GLY A 38 -5.77 3.97 -2.57
C GLY A 38 -4.61 3.33 -3.33
N SER A 39 -3.56 2.90 -2.61
CA SER A 39 -2.43 2.20 -3.23
C SER A 39 -2.80 0.84 -3.81
N ALA A 40 -3.80 0.16 -3.24
CA ALA A 40 -4.20 -1.18 -3.65
C ALA A 40 -4.72 -1.25 -5.10
N LEU A 41 -5.21 -0.13 -5.66
CA LEU A 41 -5.84 -0.09 -6.98
C LEU A 41 -4.87 -0.40 -8.12
N THR A 42 -3.63 0.08 -8.02
CA THR A 42 -2.68 0.07 -9.14
C THR A 42 -1.50 -0.87 -8.84
N PRO A 43 -0.92 -1.50 -9.88
CA PRO A 43 0.30 -2.30 -9.72
C PRO A 43 1.43 -1.57 -9.00
N ILE A 44 1.66 -0.30 -9.35
CA ILE A 44 2.74 0.54 -8.83
C ILE A 44 2.39 1.24 -7.51
N GLY A 45 1.19 0.98 -6.98
CA GLY A 45 0.68 1.68 -5.82
C GLY A 45 1.44 1.31 -4.55
N ASN A 46 1.87 0.07 -4.40
CA ASN A 46 2.65 -0.45 -3.26
C ASN A 46 3.54 -1.64 -3.70
N PRO A 47 4.55 -2.03 -2.91
CA PRO A 47 5.49 -3.06 -3.32
C PRO A 47 4.83 -4.41 -3.61
N GLN A 48 3.93 -4.90 -2.74
CA GLN A 48 3.28 -6.20 -2.93
C GLN A 48 2.49 -6.30 -4.23
N ASN A 49 1.85 -5.21 -4.67
CA ASN A 49 1.16 -5.17 -5.96
C ASN A 49 2.14 -5.28 -7.12
N ILE A 50 3.33 -4.66 -7.03
CA ILE A 50 4.38 -4.80 -8.05
C ILE A 50 4.80 -6.27 -8.13
N ILE A 51 5.00 -6.94 -7.00
CA ILE A 51 5.42 -8.34 -6.96
C ILE A 51 4.37 -9.22 -7.65
N ILE A 52 3.10 -9.10 -7.28
CA ILE A 52 2.01 -9.88 -7.88
C ILE A 52 1.89 -9.54 -9.38
N TRP A 53 1.92 -8.26 -9.74
CA TRP A 53 1.83 -7.82 -11.14
C TRP A 53 2.91 -8.47 -12.02
N ARG A 54 4.14 -8.54 -11.49
CA ARG A 54 5.30 -9.11 -12.17
C ARG A 54 5.26 -10.63 -12.24
N GLU A 55 4.96 -11.30 -11.13
CA GLU A 55 4.93 -12.77 -11.05
C GLU A 55 3.91 -13.37 -12.01
N TYR A 56 2.74 -12.73 -12.15
CA TYR A 56 1.68 -13.21 -13.04
C TYR A 56 1.69 -12.57 -14.43
N GLY A 57 2.63 -11.67 -14.73
CA GLY A 57 2.75 -11.03 -16.04
C GLY A 57 1.48 -10.31 -16.52
N LEU A 58 0.73 -9.70 -15.59
CA LEU A 58 -0.57 -9.10 -15.91
C LEU A 58 -0.39 -7.78 -16.69
N GLY A 59 -1.38 -7.39 -17.49
CA GLY A 59 -1.45 -6.01 -17.99
C GLY A 59 -1.78 -5.02 -16.87
N PHE A 60 -1.27 -3.79 -16.93
CA PHE A 60 -1.50 -2.76 -15.91
C PHE A 60 -2.99 -2.52 -15.65
N PHE A 61 -3.76 -2.35 -16.72
CA PHE A 61 -5.21 -2.18 -16.64
C PHE A 61 -5.96 -3.47 -16.28
N ALA A 62 -5.40 -4.65 -16.53
CA ALA A 62 -6.00 -5.90 -16.10
C ALA A 62 -5.98 -6.03 -14.57
N PHE A 63 -4.84 -5.67 -13.96
CA PHE A 63 -4.73 -5.58 -12.50
C PHE A 63 -5.72 -4.58 -11.92
N ILE A 64 -5.77 -3.36 -12.49
CA ILE A 64 -6.71 -2.32 -12.04
C ILE A 64 -8.16 -2.82 -12.12
N ARG A 65 -8.58 -3.43 -13.23
CA ARG A 65 -9.95 -3.94 -13.39
C ARG A 65 -10.31 -4.99 -12.34
N GLY A 66 -9.38 -5.88 -11.98
CA GLY A 66 -9.63 -6.88 -10.94
C GLY A 66 -9.71 -6.27 -9.54
N MET A 67 -8.85 -5.30 -9.22
CA MET A 67 -8.84 -4.65 -7.90
C MET A 67 -9.91 -3.57 -7.72
N LEU A 68 -10.37 -2.95 -8.81
CA LEU A 68 -11.32 -1.83 -8.80
C LEU A 68 -12.59 -2.08 -7.96
N PRO A 69 -13.33 -3.19 -8.10
CA PRO A 69 -14.54 -3.40 -7.30
C PRO A 69 -14.26 -3.44 -5.79
N PHE A 70 -13.14 -4.03 -5.38
CA PHE A 70 -12.74 -4.08 -3.97
C PHE A 70 -12.34 -2.70 -3.47
N VAL A 71 -11.49 -1.99 -4.20
CA VAL A 71 -11.01 -0.66 -3.79
C VAL A 71 -12.14 0.35 -3.75
N LEU A 72 -13.08 0.33 -4.71
CA LEU A 72 -14.26 1.20 -4.67
C LEU A 72 -15.06 0.95 -3.39
N LEU A 73 -15.29 -0.31 -3.03
CA LEU A 73 -16.01 -0.66 -1.81
C LEU A 73 -15.27 -0.20 -0.54
N TRP A 74 -13.96 -0.40 -0.48
CA TRP A 74 -13.12 0.03 0.64
C TRP A 74 -13.12 1.56 0.77
N LEU A 75 -12.98 2.28 -0.35
CA LEU A 75 -13.06 3.74 -0.39
C LEU A 75 -14.44 4.25 0.00
N SER A 76 -15.53 3.63 -0.45
CA SER A 76 -16.89 4.00 -0.06
C SER A 76 -17.10 3.85 1.44
N LEU A 77 -16.62 2.77 2.05
CA LEU A 77 -16.67 2.57 3.50
C LEU A 77 -15.86 3.64 4.23
N LEU A 78 -14.66 3.95 3.73
CA LEU A 78 -13.79 4.97 4.32
C LEU A 78 -14.45 6.35 4.25
N LEU A 79 -15.01 6.72 3.10
CA LEU A 79 -15.74 7.97 2.91
C LEU A 79 -16.98 8.03 3.81
N ALA A 80 -17.73 6.93 3.97
CA ALA A 80 -18.85 6.87 4.88
C ALA A 80 -18.42 7.16 6.33
N ILE A 81 -17.30 6.60 6.80
CA ILE A 81 -16.76 6.90 8.13
C ILE A 81 -16.41 8.40 8.26
N VAL A 82 -15.80 8.97 7.23
CA VAL A 82 -15.46 10.41 7.20
C VAL A 82 -16.72 11.28 7.27
N PHE A 83 -17.73 11.01 6.44
CA PHE A 83 -18.97 11.80 6.41
C PHE A 83 -19.86 11.62 7.65
N LEU A 84 -19.74 10.49 8.35
CA LEU A 84 -20.44 10.27 9.63
C LEU A 84 -19.69 10.88 10.82
N THR A 85 -18.43 11.30 10.62
CA THR A 85 -17.68 12.00 11.65
C THR A 85 -18.15 13.45 11.70
N PRO A 86 -18.55 13.97 12.87
CA PRO A 86 -18.98 15.37 12.99
C PRO A 86 -17.92 16.34 12.48
N ASP A 87 -18.35 17.36 11.76
CA ASP A 87 -17.47 18.44 11.33
C ASP A 87 -16.93 19.19 12.55
N GLU A 88 -15.61 19.35 12.61
CA GLU A 88 -14.97 20.23 13.58
C GLU A 88 -14.66 21.58 12.92
N PRO A 89 -14.95 22.71 13.60
CA PRO A 89 -14.72 24.03 13.03
C PRO A 89 -13.22 24.24 12.78
N LEU A 90 -12.84 24.28 11.51
CA LEU A 90 -11.46 24.54 11.11
C LEU A 90 -11.13 26.02 11.32
N SER A 91 -10.13 26.32 12.15
CA SER A 91 -9.53 27.65 12.16
C SER A 91 -8.66 27.81 10.90
N VAL A 92 -9.14 28.60 9.95
CA VAL A 92 -8.42 28.84 8.69
C VAL A 92 -7.25 29.78 8.98
N ARG A 93 -6.07 29.23 9.18
CA ARG A 93 -4.82 30.00 9.18
C ARG A 93 -4.29 30.07 7.75
N SER A 94 -3.79 31.23 7.34
CA SER A 94 -3.15 31.40 6.04
C SER A 94 -1.96 30.45 5.92
N LEU A 95 -2.03 29.51 4.97
CA LEU A 95 -0.92 28.60 4.67
C LEU A 95 0.21 29.39 3.98
N PRO A 96 1.49 29.03 4.24
CA PRO A 96 2.59 29.59 3.47
C PRO A 96 2.45 29.24 1.98
N PRO A 97 2.90 30.09 1.06
CA PRO A 97 2.85 29.80 -0.36
C PRO A 97 3.69 28.56 -0.68
N VAL A 98 3.08 27.59 -1.36
CA VAL A 98 3.77 26.38 -1.84
C VAL A 98 4.39 26.69 -3.20
N ALA A 99 5.70 26.57 -3.32
CA ALA A 99 6.39 26.67 -4.60
C ALA A 99 6.14 25.40 -5.43
N PHE A 100 5.31 25.51 -6.48
CA PHE A 100 5.02 24.42 -7.40
C PHE A 100 5.91 24.50 -8.65
N ARG A 101 6.85 23.57 -8.78
CA ARG A 101 7.72 23.42 -9.97
C ARG A 101 7.02 22.58 -11.04
N LYS A 102 6.34 23.26 -11.98
CA LYS A 102 5.52 22.64 -13.05
C LYS A 102 6.34 21.71 -13.95
N ASP A 103 7.56 22.10 -14.24
CA ASP A 103 8.56 21.34 -15.01
C ASP A 103 8.84 19.98 -14.38
N LEU A 104 9.18 19.94 -13.09
CA LEU A 104 9.45 18.68 -12.40
C LEU A 104 8.20 17.80 -12.26
N PHE A 105 7.03 18.42 -12.07
CA PHE A 105 5.77 17.68 -12.09
C PHE A 105 5.55 16.99 -13.44
N LEU A 106 5.71 17.71 -14.55
CA LEU A 106 5.54 17.16 -15.90
C LEU A 106 6.56 16.06 -16.18
N VAL A 107 7.84 16.28 -15.84
CA VAL A 107 8.87 15.25 -16.00
C VAL A 107 8.55 14.01 -15.17
N SER A 108 8.13 14.17 -13.92
CA SER A 108 7.76 13.05 -13.04
C SER A 108 6.56 12.27 -13.59
N ALA A 109 5.54 12.97 -14.10
CA ALA A 109 4.37 12.35 -14.71
C ALA A 109 4.72 11.59 -16.00
N LEU A 110 5.57 12.17 -16.85
CA LEU A 110 6.04 11.52 -18.08
C LEU A 110 6.91 10.30 -17.78
N LEU A 111 7.86 10.43 -16.84
CA LEU A 111 8.68 9.30 -16.38
C LEU A 111 7.82 8.18 -15.80
N LEU A 112 6.78 8.52 -15.03
CA LEU A 112 5.85 7.53 -14.50
C LEU A 112 5.15 6.76 -15.62
N GLY A 113 4.57 7.47 -16.60
CA GLY A 113 3.90 6.84 -17.74
C GLY A 113 4.86 5.97 -18.56
N LEU A 114 6.09 6.46 -18.79
CA LEU A 114 7.14 5.72 -19.48
C LEU A 114 7.56 4.47 -18.71
N ASN A 115 7.74 4.55 -17.39
CA ASN A 115 8.11 3.43 -16.54
C ASN A 115 7.02 2.35 -16.52
N VAL A 116 5.74 2.74 -16.52
CA VAL A 116 4.62 1.80 -16.66
C VAL A 116 4.68 1.09 -18.02
N TYR A 117 4.82 1.84 -19.12
CA TYR A 117 4.88 1.28 -20.47
C TYR A 117 6.08 0.34 -20.67
N LEU A 118 7.26 0.74 -20.22
CA LEU A 118 8.46 -0.09 -20.29
C LEU A 118 8.36 -1.32 -19.36
N GLY A 119 7.69 -1.17 -18.22
CA GLY A 119 7.35 -2.26 -17.32
C GLY A 119 6.49 -3.33 -17.98
N GLU A 120 5.43 -2.92 -18.69
CA GLU A 120 4.56 -3.83 -19.44
C GLU A 120 5.29 -4.56 -20.57
N THR A 121 6.23 -3.88 -21.25
CA THR A 121 7.00 -4.46 -22.35
C THR A 121 8.22 -5.28 -21.91
N GLY A 122 8.42 -5.44 -20.60
CA GLY A 122 9.55 -6.21 -20.05
C GLY A 122 10.90 -5.49 -20.09
N ARG A 123 10.94 -4.19 -20.40
CA ARG A 123 12.16 -3.40 -20.63
C ARG A 123 12.59 -2.61 -19.38
N HIS A 124 12.70 -3.29 -18.25
CA HIS A 124 12.99 -2.68 -16.94
C HIS A 124 14.34 -1.97 -16.89
N GLU A 125 15.36 -2.53 -17.54
CA GLU A 125 16.70 -1.95 -17.60
C GLU A 125 16.68 -0.54 -18.22
N LEU A 126 15.87 -0.36 -19.28
CA LEU A 126 15.72 0.91 -19.95
C LEU A 126 14.94 1.92 -19.10
N SER A 127 13.93 1.44 -18.35
CA SER A 127 13.17 2.25 -17.39
C SER A 127 14.08 2.79 -16.28
N ILE A 128 14.94 1.94 -15.71
CA ILE A 128 15.93 2.34 -14.70
C ILE A 128 16.93 3.34 -15.29
N ALA A 129 17.52 3.03 -16.45
CA ALA A 129 18.52 3.90 -17.08
C ALA A 129 17.98 5.31 -17.37
N LEU A 130 16.77 5.42 -17.94
CA LEU A 130 16.16 6.71 -18.24
C LEU A 130 15.75 7.47 -16.98
N THR A 131 15.27 6.78 -15.95
CA THR A 131 14.92 7.40 -14.65
C THR A 131 16.17 7.95 -13.97
N LEU A 132 17.26 7.17 -13.91
CA LEU A 132 18.53 7.60 -13.34
C LEU A 132 19.12 8.78 -14.13
N LEU A 133 19.06 8.74 -15.46
CA LEU A 133 19.53 9.84 -16.31
C LEU A 133 18.73 11.12 -16.03
N ALA A 134 17.41 11.03 -15.92
CA ALA A 134 16.58 12.19 -15.62
C ALA A 134 16.90 12.80 -14.25
N PHE A 135 17.08 11.98 -13.21
CA PHE A 135 17.52 12.47 -11.90
C PHE A 135 18.94 13.06 -11.96
N LEU A 136 19.87 12.44 -12.68
CA LEU A 136 21.23 12.95 -12.82
C LEU A 136 21.27 14.33 -13.51
N LEU A 137 20.36 14.59 -14.43
CA LEU A 137 20.30 15.85 -15.17
C LEU A 137 19.54 16.95 -14.43
N LEU A 138 18.47 16.60 -13.70
CA LEU A 138 17.54 17.58 -13.13
C LEU A 138 17.67 17.75 -11.62
N GLU A 139 17.86 16.66 -10.87
CA GLU A 139 17.80 16.63 -9.41
C GLU A 139 18.72 15.54 -8.84
N ARG A 140 20.04 15.79 -8.89
CA ARG A 140 21.07 14.82 -8.46
C ARG A 140 20.97 14.46 -6.99
N ASP A 141 20.51 15.41 -6.18
CA ASP A 141 20.36 15.24 -4.74
C ASP A 141 19.35 14.13 -4.41
N VAL A 142 18.38 13.87 -5.30
CA VAL A 142 17.43 12.76 -5.16
C VAL A 142 18.16 11.42 -5.14
N LEU A 143 19.19 11.23 -5.98
CA LEU A 143 19.99 9.99 -6.01
C LEU A 143 20.77 9.78 -4.71
N LEU A 144 21.18 10.87 -4.05
CA LEU A 144 21.89 10.81 -2.77
C LEU A 144 20.93 10.59 -1.59
N SER A 145 19.69 11.05 -1.71
CA SER A 145 18.64 10.88 -0.70
C SER A 145 17.89 9.53 -0.78
N PHE A 146 18.28 8.67 -1.71
CA PHE A 146 17.61 7.40 -1.95
C PHE A 146 17.82 6.42 -0.78
N ASP A 147 16.74 5.79 -0.31
CA ASP A 147 16.76 4.87 0.83
C ASP A 147 17.29 3.49 0.39
N TRP A 148 18.61 3.35 0.38
CA TRP A 148 19.28 2.08 0.09
C TRP A 148 18.95 0.97 1.11
N ALA A 149 18.63 1.34 2.36
CA ALA A 149 18.24 0.36 3.37
C ALA A 149 16.88 -0.27 3.03
N LEU A 150 15.96 0.50 2.45
CA LEU A 150 14.68 -0.03 1.96
C LEU A 150 14.86 -1.05 0.83
N VAL A 151 15.75 -0.77 -0.14
CA VAL A 151 16.05 -1.73 -1.23
C VAL A 151 16.64 -3.02 -0.68
N LEU A 152 17.62 -2.91 0.23
CA LEU A 152 18.21 -4.07 0.89
C LEU A 152 17.17 -4.85 1.71
N THR A 153 16.27 -4.15 2.39
CA THR A 153 15.17 -4.78 3.15
C THR A 153 14.28 -5.61 2.24
N PHE A 154 13.90 -5.09 1.07
CA PHE A 154 13.14 -5.90 0.11
C PHE A 154 13.94 -7.10 -0.39
N ALA A 155 15.23 -6.93 -0.71
CA ALA A 155 16.08 -8.03 -1.13
C ALA A 155 16.13 -9.16 -0.08
N PHE A 156 16.31 -8.82 1.21
CA PHE A 156 16.29 -9.79 2.29
C PHE A 156 14.92 -10.43 2.49
N ILE A 157 13.83 -9.65 2.41
CA ILE A 157 12.46 -10.21 2.47
C ILE A 157 12.26 -11.27 1.38
N PHE A 158 12.71 -11.01 0.14
CA PHE A 158 12.60 -11.99 -0.92
C PHE A 158 13.39 -13.26 -0.63
N ILE A 159 14.65 -13.14 -0.17
CA ILE A 159 15.49 -14.30 0.12
C ILE A 159 14.89 -15.11 1.29
N ASP A 160 14.64 -14.44 2.43
CA ASP A 160 14.24 -15.09 3.66
C ASP A 160 12.83 -15.70 3.58
N PHE A 161 11.86 -14.94 3.07
CA PHE A 161 10.46 -15.42 3.03
C PHE A 161 10.21 -16.41 1.88
N ASN A 162 11.02 -16.39 0.82
CA ASN A 162 10.98 -17.44 -0.20
C ASN A 162 11.52 -18.77 0.34
N GLU A 163 12.62 -18.75 1.09
CA GLU A 163 13.12 -19.94 1.78
C GLU A 163 12.13 -20.43 2.83
N LEU A 164 11.53 -19.52 3.61
CA LEU A 164 10.47 -19.87 4.56
C LEU A 164 9.29 -20.56 3.86
N SER A 165 8.82 -20.00 2.73
CA SER A 165 7.74 -20.61 1.95
C SER A 165 8.10 -22.03 1.51
N THR A 166 9.33 -22.22 1.02
CA THR A 166 9.85 -23.53 0.60
C THR A 166 9.88 -24.52 1.77
N LEU A 167 10.32 -24.08 2.96
CA LEU A 167 10.35 -24.90 4.16
C LEU A 167 8.95 -25.28 4.64
N LEU A 168 7.99 -24.35 4.62
CA LEU A 168 6.60 -24.61 4.99
C LEU A 168 5.95 -25.65 4.07
N ILE A 169 6.19 -25.55 2.76
CA ILE A 169 5.72 -26.54 1.78
C ILE A 169 6.36 -27.91 2.03
N LYS A 170 7.68 -27.96 2.26
CA LYS A 170 8.40 -29.21 2.60
C LYS A 170 7.93 -29.82 3.91
N ALA A 171 7.50 -29.00 4.87
CA ALA A 171 6.94 -29.43 6.15
C ALA A 171 5.49 -29.95 6.04
N GLY A 172 4.90 -29.94 4.84
CA GLY A 172 3.53 -30.42 4.60
C GLY A 172 2.44 -29.40 4.91
N LEU A 173 2.78 -28.12 5.12
CA LEU A 173 1.78 -27.07 5.33
C LEU A 173 1.12 -26.70 3.99
N SER A 174 -0.17 -27.00 3.86
CA SER A 174 -0.98 -26.64 2.68
C SER A 174 -1.53 -25.22 2.83
N LEU A 175 -0.84 -24.24 2.23
CA LEU A 175 -1.36 -22.88 2.12
C LEU A 175 -2.53 -22.84 1.11
N PRO A 176 -3.64 -22.14 1.42
CA PRO A 176 -4.72 -21.95 0.45
C PRO A 176 -4.21 -21.25 -0.81
N THR A 177 -4.64 -21.72 -1.97
CA THR A 177 -4.23 -21.18 -3.28
C THR A 177 -5.32 -20.40 -3.98
N GLY A 178 -6.54 -20.33 -3.46
CA GLY A 178 -7.65 -19.62 -4.10
C GLY A 178 -8.81 -19.30 -3.17
N GLY A 179 -9.79 -18.57 -3.71
CA GLY A 179 -11.03 -18.22 -3.03
C GLY A 179 -10.85 -17.52 -1.67
N VAL A 180 -11.85 -17.66 -0.81
CA VAL A 180 -11.89 -17.00 0.52
C VAL A 180 -10.77 -17.45 1.43
N GLY A 181 -10.39 -18.73 1.38
CA GLY A 181 -9.32 -19.27 2.22
C GLY A 181 -8.02 -18.49 2.03
N LEU A 182 -7.67 -18.18 0.78
CA LEU A 182 -6.50 -17.38 0.45
C LEU A 182 -6.64 -15.92 0.91
N VAL A 183 -7.80 -15.29 0.74
CA VAL A 183 -8.04 -13.92 1.22
C VAL A 183 -7.84 -13.83 2.73
N LEU A 184 -8.50 -14.71 3.49
CA LEU A 184 -8.43 -14.70 4.96
C LEU A 184 -7.01 -15.02 5.46
N ALA A 185 -6.36 -16.03 4.87
CA ALA A 185 -5.03 -16.45 5.30
C ALA A 185 -3.96 -15.41 4.96
N SER A 186 -4.01 -14.81 3.77
CA SER A 186 -3.06 -13.76 3.37
C SER A 186 -3.28 -12.43 4.10
N ALA A 187 -4.54 -12.04 4.34
CA ALA A 187 -4.86 -10.88 5.18
C ALA A 187 -4.40 -11.07 6.64
N GLY A 188 -4.66 -12.26 7.20
CA GLY A 188 -4.26 -12.64 8.55
C GLY A 188 -2.74 -12.66 8.71
N LEU A 189 -2.02 -13.30 7.77
CA LEU A 189 -0.56 -13.31 7.79
C LEU A 189 0.02 -11.90 7.63
N SER A 190 -0.58 -11.07 6.78
CA SER A 190 -0.19 -9.67 6.63
C SER A 190 -0.28 -8.90 7.96
N GLN A 191 -1.25 -9.19 8.84
CA GLN A 191 -1.31 -8.58 10.18
C GLN A 191 -0.10 -8.89 11.06
N LEU A 192 0.56 -10.03 10.82
CA LEU A 192 1.62 -10.57 11.66
C LEU A 192 3.01 -10.18 11.16
N ILE A 193 3.23 -10.24 9.85
CA ILE A 193 4.55 -10.07 9.23
C ILE A 193 4.60 -8.96 8.16
N SER A 194 3.55 -8.15 8.04
CA SER A 194 3.36 -7.15 7.00
C SER A 194 2.97 -7.69 5.62
N ASN A 195 2.38 -6.82 4.81
CA ASN A 195 1.84 -7.13 3.48
C ASN A 195 2.88 -7.65 2.48
N VAL A 196 4.09 -7.09 2.44
CA VAL A 196 5.14 -7.52 1.48
C VAL A 196 5.65 -8.93 1.80
N PRO A 197 6.11 -9.25 3.02
CA PRO A 197 6.53 -10.60 3.36
C PRO A 197 5.42 -11.64 3.24
N ALA A 198 4.19 -11.31 3.66
CA ALA A 198 3.05 -12.21 3.49
C ALA A 198 2.81 -12.56 2.02
N THR A 199 2.94 -11.59 1.13
CA THR A 199 2.83 -11.81 -0.32
C THR A 199 3.86 -12.83 -0.79
N VAL A 200 5.15 -12.64 -0.44
CA VAL A 200 6.23 -13.54 -0.85
C VAL A 200 6.00 -14.98 -0.33
N VAL A 201 5.54 -15.14 0.92
CA VAL A 201 5.23 -16.46 1.48
C VAL A 201 4.17 -17.18 0.66
N PHE A 202 3.07 -16.51 0.32
CA PHE A 202 2.00 -17.12 -0.45
C PHE A 202 2.39 -17.37 -1.90
N LEU A 203 3.21 -16.52 -2.53
CA LEU A 203 3.62 -16.74 -3.92
C LEU A 203 4.35 -18.07 -4.15
N GLY A 204 5.06 -18.59 -3.14
CA GLY A 204 5.69 -19.90 -3.24
C GLY A 204 4.72 -21.07 -3.48
N SER A 205 3.43 -20.93 -3.13
CA SER A 205 2.39 -21.93 -3.42
C SER A 205 1.65 -21.71 -4.75
N LYS A 206 2.08 -20.74 -5.56
CA LYS A 206 1.46 -20.34 -6.84
C LYS A 206 -0.07 -20.11 -6.73
N PRO A 207 -0.51 -19.17 -5.89
CA PRO A 207 -1.92 -18.92 -5.64
C PRO A 207 -2.63 -18.28 -6.85
N ALA A 208 -3.94 -18.04 -6.74
CA ALA A 208 -4.66 -17.13 -7.62
C ALA A 208 -4.28 -15.68 -7.26
N TRP A 209 -3.93 -14.89 -8.28
CA TRP A 209 -3.38 -13.55 -8.08
C TRP A 209 -4.36 -12.59 -7.39
N LEU A 210 -5.66 -12.65 -7.74
CA LEU A 210 -6.66 -11.69 -7.28
C LEU A 210 -7.03 -11.92 -5.80
N PRO A 211 -7.39 -13.13 -5.34
CA PRO A 211 -7.64 -13.36 -3.91
C PRO A 211 -6.40 -13.07 -3.05
N LEU A 212 -5.18 -13.34 -3.55
CA LEU A 212 -3.95 -12.95 -2.88
C LEU A 212 -3.85 -11.43 -2.76
N ALA A 213 -3.97 -10.71 -3.89
CA ALA A 213 -3.88 -9.24 -3.92
C ALA A 213 -4.92 -8.59 -3.01
N VAL A 214 -6.15 -9.07 -3.02
CA VAL A 214 -7.24 -8.60 -2.15
C VAL A 214 -6.87 -8.82 -0.67
N GLY A 215 -6.43 -10.02 -0.30
CA GLY A 215 -6.10 -10.34 1.09
C GLY A 215 -4.92 -9.54 1.64
N VAL A 216 -3.79 -9.48 0.94
CA VAL A 216 -2.61 -8.74 1.42
C VAL A 216 -2.82 -7.23 1.47
N ASN A 217 -3.64 -6.67 0.56
CA ASN A 217 -3.98 -5.25 0.62
C ASN A 217 -5.01 -4.93 1.70
N ALA A 218 -6.02 -5.79 1.89
CA ALA A 218 -6.94 -5.68 3.03
C ALA A 218 -6.17 -5.75 4.35
N GLY A 219 -5.23 -6.69 4.47
CA GLY A 219 -4.32 -6.80 5.61
C GLY A 219 -3.54 -5.51 5.90
N GLY A 220 -3.13 -4.76 4.87
CA GLY A 220 -2.47 -3.47 5.07
C GLY A 220 -3.28 -2.44 5.88
N THR A 221 -4.60 -2.59 6.01
CA THR A 221 -5.50 -1.62 6.68
C THR A 221 -5.73 -1.90 8.17
N GLY A 222 -5.23 -3.01 8.72
CA GLY A 222 -5.50 -3.44 10.09
C GLY A 222 -4.47 -2.97 11.12
N THR A 223 -3.57 -3.84 11.56
CA THR A 223 -2.58 -3.54 12.62
C THR A 223 -1.48 -2.59 12.13
N VAL A 224 -0.68 -2.09 13.07
CA VAL A 224 0.49 -1.25 12.76
C VAL A 224 1.57 -2.04 12.02
N VAL A 225 1.65 -3.35 12.26
CA VAL A 225 2.56 -4.27 11.58
C VAL A 225 2.05 -4.61 10.16
N GLY A 226 0.73 -4.55 9.96
CA GLY A 226 0.04 -4.87 8.71
C GLY A 226 0.64 -4.22 7.45
N SER A 227 1.19 -3.02 7.59
CA SER A 227 1.81 -2.26 6.51
C SER A 227 2.87 -1.29 7.05
N LEU A 228 3.96 -1.10 6.31
CA LEU A 228 4.99 -0.11 6.63
C LEU A 228 4.41 1.31 6.74
N ALA A 229 3.44 1.65 5.88
CA ALA A 229 2.69 2.90 5.95
C ALA A 229 2.07 3.17 7.33
N ASN A 230 1.53 2.14 8.00
CA ASN A 230 0.92 2.28 9.33
C ASN A 230 1.99 2.58 10.39
N LEU A 231 3.13 1.89 10.30
CA LEU A 231 4.29 2.13 11.18
C LEU A 231 4.83 3.56 11.01
N ILE A 232 4.99 4.01 9.76
CA ILE A 232 5.44 5.37 9.43
C ILE A 232 4.48 6.40 10.04
N ALA A 233 3.17 6.23 9.81
CA ALA A 233 2.14 7.14 10.29
C ALA A 233 2.17 7.27 11.82
N VAL A 234 2.19 6.14 12.53
CA VAL A 234 2.25 6.09 13.99
C VAL A 234 3.55 6.70 14.52
N ARG A 235 4.69 6.41 13.89
CA ARG A 235 6.01 6.89 14.34
C ARG A 235 6.16 8.40 14.17
N ILE A 236 5.73 8.96 13.04
CA ILE A 236 5.78 10.41 12.80
C ILE A 236 4.80 11.14 13.73
N ALA A 237 3.55 10.67 13.80
CA ALA A 237 2.52 11.37 14.56
C ALA A 237 2.56 11.14 16.09
N ARG A 238 3.38 10.18 16.53
CA ARG A 238 3.48 9.75 17.94
C ARG A 238 2.12 9.36 18.52
N VAL A 239 1.33 8.63 17.75
CA VAL A 239 0.01 8.11 18.17
C VAL A 239 0.20 6.80 18.92
N SER A 240 -0.64 6.52 19.93
CA SER A 240 -0.56 5.23 20.64
C SER A 240 -1.06 4.08 19.76
N LEU A 241 -0.50 2.89 19.93
CA LEU A 241 -0.96 1.70 19.18
C LEU A 241 -2.45 1.44 19.41
N ARG A 242 -2.92 1.65 20.65
CA ARG A 242 -4.31 1.44 21.04
C ARG A 242 -5.25 2.38 20.28
N ASP A 243 -4.90 3.65 20.15
CA ASP A 243 -5.76 4.64 19.48
C ASP A 243 -5.78 4.42 17.98
N PHE A 244 -4.67 3.99 17.39
CA PHE A 244 -4.64 3.55 16.00
C PHE A 244 -5.55 2.32 15.78
N HIS A 245 -5.38 1.26 16.57
CA HIS A 245 -6.14 0.01 16.41
C HIS A 245 -7.63 0.15 16.68
N ARG A 246 -8.04 1.10 17.53
CA ARG A 246 -9.45 1.41 17.79
C ARG A 246 -10.23 1.78 16.53
N CYS A 247 -9.58 2.41 15.55
CA CYS A 247 -10.20 2.79 14.28
C CYS A 247 -9.83 1.82 13.15
N SER A 248 -8.58 1.35 13.11
CA SER A 248 -8.11 0.52 11.99
C SER A 248 -8.62 -0.92 12.01
N LEU A 249 -8.73 -1.56 13.19
CA LEU A 249 -9.20 -2.96 13.26
C LEU A 249 -10.68 -3.13 12.87
N PRO A 250 -11.62 -2.28 13.33
CA PRO A 250 -13.00 -2.36 12.86
C PRO A 250 -13.11 -2.20 11.35
N TYR A 251 -12.38 -1.22 10.77
CA TYR A 251 -12.34 -1.01 9.33
C TYR A 251 -11.82 -2.26 8.60
N PHE A 252 -10.69 -2.81 9.05
CA PHE A 252 -10.11 -4.03 8.51
C PHE A 252 -11.07 -5.22 8.54
N ILE A 253 -11.76 -5.46 9.66
CA ILE A 253 -12.70 -6.57 9.80
C ILE A 253 -13.84 -6.43 8.78
N VAL A 254 -14.42 -5.23 8.66
CA VAL A 254 -15.52 -4.98 7.71
C VAL A 254 -15.03 -5.15 6.27
N VAL A 255 -13.87 -4.60 5.93
CA VAL A 255 -13.23 -4.77 4.62
C VAL A 255 -12.98 -6.24 4.31
N LEU A 256 -12.46 -7.01 5.27
CA LEU A 256 -12.15 -8.42 5.10
C LEU A 256 -13.42 -9.24 4.85
N VAL A 257 -14.45 -9.04 5.67
CA VAL A 257 -15.74 -9.74 5.55
C VAL A 257 -16.40 -9.46 4.21
N ILE A 258 -16.47 -8.18 3.80
CA ILE A 258 -17.11 -7.83 2.53
C ILE A 258 -16.29 -8.35 1.35
N SER A 259 -14.95 -8.27 1.42
CA SER A 259 -14.08 -8.80 0.36
C SER A 259 -14.21 -10.32 0.23
N ALA A 260 -14.27 -11.05 1.35
CA ALA A 260 -14.54 -12.48 1.36
C ALA A 260 -15.92 -12.81 0.76
N GLY A 261 -16.95 -12.03 1.12
CA GLY A 261 -18.30 -12.16 0.54
C GLY A 261 -18.32 -11.94 -0.97
N LEU A 262 -17.59 -10.94 -1.47
CA LEU A 262 -17.47 -10.68 -2.91
C LEU A 262 -16.75 -11.82 -3.64
N ILE A 263 -15.68 -12.34 -3.05
CA ILE A 263 -14.94 -13.49 -3.61
C ILE A 263 -15.83 -14.74 -3.70
N LEU A 264 -16.67 -15.00 -2.69
CA LEU A 264 -17.67 -16.08 -2.73
C LEU A 264 -18.72 -15.87 -3.81
N ALA A 265 -19.28 -14.67 -3.91
CA ALA A 265 -20.39 -14.38 -4.82
C ALA A 265 -20.00 -14.50 -6.29
N PHE A 266 -18.74 -14.20 -6.61
CA PHE A 266 -18.26 -14.16 -7.99
C PHE A 266 -17.32 -15.32 -8.36
N ASN A 267 -17.11 -16.30 -7.45
CA ASN A 267 -16.28 -17.50 -7.66
C ASN A 267 -14.90 -17.20 -8.28
N PHE A 268 -14.20 -16.21 -7.73
CA PHE A 268 -12.82 -15.88 -8.11
C PHE A 268 -11.80 -16.89 -7.59
#